data_AF-A0A420TIK8-F1
#
_entry.id   AF-A0A420TIK8-F1
#
_cell.length_a   1.000
_cell.length_b   1.000
_cell.length_c   1.000
_cell.angle_alpha   90.00
_cell.angle_beta   90.00
_cell.angle_gamma   90.00
#
_symmetry.space_group_name_H-M   'P 1'
#
loop_
_entity.id
_entity.type
_entity.pdbx_description
1 polymer ?
#
loop_
_entity_poly.entity_id
_entity_poly.type
_entity_poly.pdbx_seq_one_letter_code
_entity_poly.pdbx_strand_id
1 'polypeptide(L)'
;MADRKEPQAFDGLRHNDISDERPDNGSTIDAQNFAYSEDRKIGITGAVFLILNKMIGTGTTGSVGISLMLWVIGGFLTFCGLSVFLEFGLAIPRSGGEKNYLERVYRRPRYLATCVLASQMILLGFSSGNSLAFGRYILFASGRETPDGWEARGIAVTCVTFAVLMHSVTPKWGIRLFNVLGVFKVVILLFIVFSGFAALAGHRRVPNPHNFDNAFRIEDGDGYGGGGAYAYSNALLNIIYSYKGWENANYVVSELKHPKKTLAIAAPIAIGGVTILYVLANVAYFAAIPKSDLAKSEVIVAGLFFRNIFGESAAARSLPAFVALSNLGNVLAVSFAHARLNQELAKEGMLPFSRFWASNKPFNAPASALFLHWIVTVVVLLAPPAGPAYNFIVNLYTYPGSWINGFVTAGLIYLHYKKSENWTSPWHTYLPISIIYLLANIFLALVPFIPPDGDWNADGYPYYVFPVVGVGVLILGGVYWSFWTKILPRIGGYKVVADRTFDDSGVETVRYRKIPVKRD
;
A
#
# COMPACT_ATOMS: atom_id res chain seq x y z
N MET A 1 34.78 -20.43 38.05
CA MET A 1 34.76 -20.25 36.58
C MET A 1 33.73 -21.22 36.05
N ALA A 2 32.58 -20.71 35.61
CA ALA A 2 31.40 -21.51 35.32
C ALA A 2 31.22 -21.69 33.80
N ASP A 3 30.99 -22.94 33.42
CA ASP A 3 30.65 -23.43 32.09
C ASP A 3 29.43 -22.72 31.48
N ARG A 4 29.56 -22.31 30.21
CA ARG A 4 28.46 -21.87 29.36
C ARG A 4 28.04 -23.03 28.46
N LYS A 5 26.86 -23.59 28.73
CA LYS A 5 26.17 -24.57 27.88
C LYS A 5 25.78 -23.95 26.54
N GLU A 6 26.15 -24.62 25.45
CA GLU A 6 25.62 -24.41 24.11
C GLU A 6 24.16 -24.93 24.02
N PRO A 7 23.26 -24.28 23.25
CA PRO A 7 21.93 -24.81 23.01
C PRO A 7 21.97 -25.92 21.94
N GLN A 8 21.51 -27.11 22.34
CA GLN A 8 21.35 -28.31 21.52
C GLN A 8 20.52 -28.05 20.26
N ALA A 9 21.08 -28.43 19.12
CA ALA A 9 20.38 -28.51 17.84
C ALA A 9 19.36 -29.67 17.87
N PHE A 10 18.23 -29.44 17.20
CA PHE A 10 17.16 -30.41 16.97
C PHE A 10 17.69 -31.60 16.16
N ASP A 11 18.06 -32.67 16.85
CA ASP A 11 18.28 -33.98 16.27
C ASP A 11 17.06 -34.86 16.62
N GLY A 12 16.23 -35.14 15.63
CA GLY A 12 14.93 -35.74 15.88
C GLY A 12 14.00 -35.90 14.69
N LEU A 13 14.52 -36.29 13.52
CA LEU A 13 13.69 -36.94 12.49
C LEU A 13 14.44 -38.14 11.93
N ARG A 14 13.89 -39.32 12.24
CA ARG A 14 14.37 -40.65 11.87
C ARG A 14 14.59 -40.77 10.36
N HIS A 15 15.79 -41.19 10.00
CA HIS A 15 16.07 -41.97 8.80
C HIS A 15 15.15 -43.20 8.79
N ASN A 16 14.24 -43.28 7.81
CA ASN A 16 13.88 -44.49 7.06
C ASN A 16 12.75 -44.16 6.06
N ASP A 17 12.82 -44.86 4.93
CA ASP A 17 11.92 -44.85 3.75
C ASP A 17 12.20 -43.78 2.68
N ILE A 18 13.43 -43.82 2.14
CA ILE A 18 13.66 -43.41 0.74
C ILE A 18 13.37 -44.64 -0.11
N SER A 19 12.19 -44.68 -0.72
CA SER A 19 11.94 -45.54 -1.88
C SER A 19 12.63 -44.92 -3.09
N ASP A 20 13.51 -45.70 -3.72
CA ASP A 20 14.13 -45.41 -5.02
C ASP A 20 13.05 -45.42 -6.12
N GLU A 21 12.27 -44.35 -6.23
CA GLU A 21 11.56 -44.03 -7.47
C GLU A 21 12.37 -42.98 -8.23
N ARG A 22 12.99 -43.44 -9.33
CA ARG A 22 13.60 -42.56 -10.34
C ARG A 22 12.57 -41.49 -10.76
N PRO A 23 12.93 -40.20 -10.81
CA PRO A 23 12.03 -39.22 -11.38
C PRO A 23 11.90 -39.48 -12.88
N ASP A 24 10.70 -39.90 -13.28
CA ASP A 24 10.25 -39.96 -14.66
C ASP A 24 10.42 -38.59 -15.33
N ASN A 25 10.69 -38.61 -16.64
CA ASN A 25 11.17 -37.54 -17.52
C ASN A 25 10.21 -36.32 -17.63
N GLY A 26 9.93 -35.64 -16.53
CA GLY A 26 9.38 -34.29 -16.51
C GLY A 26 10.51 -33.29 -16.62
N SER A 27 10.84 -32.88 -17.85
CA SER A 27 11.87 -31.87 -18.15
C SER A 27 11.90 -30.74 -17.11
N THR A 28 12.91 -30.74 -16.23
CA THR A 28 13.27 -29.62 -15.37
C THR A 28 13.92 -28.56 -16.26
N ILE A 29 13.09 -27.86 -17.03
CA ILE A 29 13.52 -26.72 -17.84
C ILE A 29 13.64 -25.51 -16.91
N ASP A 30 14.89 -25.11 -16.67
CA ASP A 30 15.37 -23.88 -16.04
C ASP A 30 14.66 -23.44 -14.75
N ALA A 31 15.25 -23.86 -13.61
CA ALA A 31 15.13 -23.08 -12.39
C ALA A 31 15.86 -21.73 -12.60
N GLN A 32 15.10 -20.67 -12.95
CA GLN A 32 15.66 -19.32 -12.95
C GLN A 32 16.01 -18.95 -11.50
N ASN A 33 17.31 -18.90 -11.19
CA ASN A 33 17.79 -18.34 -9.93
C ASN A 33 17.56 -16.82 -9.92
N PHE A 34 16.57 -16.36 -9.14
CA PHE A 34 16.21 -14.95 -8.97
C PHE A 34 17.12 -14.22 -7.96
N ALA A 35 18.43 -14.39 -8.08
CA ALA A 35 19.39 -13.67 -7.24
C ALA A 35 19.61 -12.24 -7.78
N TYR A 36 19.30 -11.23 -6.96
CA TYR A 36 19.63 -9.84 -7.29
C TYR A 36 21.10 -9.56 -6.96
N SER A 37 21.79 -8.89 -7.87
CA SER A 37 23.18 -8.45 -7.66
C SER A 37 23.24 -7.38 -6.55
N GLU A 38 24.32 -7.39 -5.75
CA GLU A 38 24.48 -6.52 -4.56
C GLU A 38 24.37 -5.01 -4.87
N ASP A 39 24.68 -4.60 -6.10
CA ASP A 39 24.55 -3.23 -6.59
C ASP A 39 23.09 -2.80 -6.81
N ARG A 40 22.14 -3.76 -6.85
CA ARG A 40 20.70 -3.50 -7.00
C ARG A 40 19.94 -3.46 -5.67
N LYS A 41 20.56 -3.88 -4.56
CA LYS A 41 19.89 -3.94 -3.25
C LYS A 41 19.68 -2.56 -2.61
N ILE A 42 18.51 -2.35 -2.02
CA ILE A 42 18.08 -1.12 -1.35
C ILE A 42 18.61 -1.10 0.09
N GLY A 43 19.36 -0.05 0.46
CA GLY A 43 19.82 0.19 1.83
C GLY A 43 18.77 0.90 2.70
N ILE A 44 19.10 1.18 3.96
CA ILE A 44 18.20 1.83 4.95
C ILE A 44 17.58 3.11 4.39
N THR A 45 18.40 4.02 3.85
CA THR A 45 17.93 5.30 3.29
C THR A 45 16.96 5.10 2.12
N GLY A 46 17.24 4.16 1.22
CA GLY A 46 16.34 3.84 0.12
C GLY A 46 15.06 3.18 0.58
N ALA A 47 15.10 2.36 1.65
CA ALA A 47 13.92 1.77 2.27
C ALA A 47 13.04 2.84 2.94
N VAL A 48 13.65 3.78 3.67
CA VAL A 48 12.95 4.95 4.21
C VAL A 48 12.25 5.70 3.07
N PHE A 49 12.97 6.06 2.00
CA PHE A 49 12.33 6.79 0.88
C PHE A 49 11.29 5.96 0.12
N LEU A 50 11.44 4.65 0.00
CA LEU A 50 10.41 3.77 -0.56
C LEU A 50 9.10 3.84 0.25
N ILE A 51 9.21 3.92 1.58
CA ILE A 51 8.07 4.07 2.50
C ILE A 51 7.51 5.48 2.41
N LEU A 52 8.36 6.50 2.58
CA LEU A 52 7.98 7.91 2.60
C LEU A 52 7.31 8.34 1.29
N ASN A 53 7.76 7.85 0.13
CA ASN A 53 7.23 8.26 -1.16
C ASN A 53 5.78 7.82 -1.36
N LYS A 54 5.36 6.67 -0.82
CA LYS A 54 4.00 6.14 -1.00
C LYS A 54 2.94 6.83 -0.11
N MET A 55 3.36 7.54 0.93
CA MET A 55 2.47 8.23 1.88
C MET A 55 2.03 9.62 1.34
N ILE A 56 0.75 9.95 1.13
CA ILE A 56 0.26 11.32 0.76
C ILE A 56 -1.20 11.51 1.20
N GLY A 57 -1.56 12.61 1.88
CA GLY A 57 -2.95 13.10 1.81
C GLY A 57 -3.37 14.22 2.76
N THR A 58 -4.68 14.47 2.73
CA THR A 58 -5.43 15.51 3.43
C THR A 58 -6.79 14.91 3.82
N GLY A 59 -7.23 15.10 5.06
CA GLY A 59 -8.51 14.57 5.56
C GLY A 59 -9.14 15.57 6.52
N THR A 60 -10.41 15.89 6.29
CA THR A 60 -11.17 16.90 7.07
C THR A 60 -12.50 16.32 7.51
N THR A 61 -12.96 16.69 8.71
CA THR A 61 -14.16 16.11 9.34
C THR A 61 -15.12 17.14 9.90
N GLY A 62 -15.35 18.27 9.21
CA GLY A 62 -16.24 19.33 9.72
C GLY A 62 -15.65 20.18 10.85
N SER A 63 -14.70 19.63 11.60
CA SER A 63 -14.05 20.21 12.77
C SER A 63 -12.54 20.10 12.65
N VAL A 64 -11.83 21.21 12.90
CA VAL A 64 -10.37 21.31 12.77
C VAL A 64 -9.66 20.42 13.80
N GLY A 65 -10.11 20.49 15.05
CA GLY A 65 -9.58 19.72 16.17
C GLY A 65 -9.79 18.22 15.99
N ILE A 66 -10.99 17.80 15.54
CA ILE A 66 -11.26 16.38 15.24
C ILE A 66 -10.40 15.90 14.07
N SER A 67 -10.26 16.71 13.01
CA SER A 67 -9.41 16.36 11.86
C SER A 67 -7.96 16.10 12.30
N LEU A 68 -7.38 17.00 13.13
CA LEU A 68 -6.02 16.82 13.67
C LEU A 68 -5.89 15.59 14.57
N MET A 69 -6.90 15.31 15.42
CA MET A 69 -6.92 14.09 16.24
C MET A 69 -6.92 12.83 15.37
N LEU A 70 -7.69 12.81 14.28
CA LEU A 70 -7.74 11.67 13.38
C LEU A 70 -6.40 11.45 12.66
N TRP A 71 -5.63 12.49 12.35
CA TRP A 71 -4.28 12.35 11.83
C TRP A 71 -3.31 11.72 12.83
N VAL A 72 -3.43 12.07 14.11
CA VAL A 72 -2.66 11.45 15.20
C VAL A 72 -3.09 10.00 15.40
N ILE A 73 -4.40 9.72 15.42
CA ILE A 73 -4.96 8.37 15.51
C ILE A 73 -4.49 7.52 14.32
N GLY A 74 -4.53 8.06 13.10
CA GLY A 74 -4.05 7.37 11.90
C GLY A 74 -2.57 7.00 11.98
N GLY A 75 -1.72 7.92 12.46
CA GLY A 75 -0.30 7.63 12.71
C GLY A 75 -0.10 6.55 13.78
N PHE A 76 -0.86 6.62 14.88
CA PHE A 76 -0.83 5.60 15.94
C PHE A 76 -1.28 4.22 15.43
N LEU A 77 -2.40 4.13 14.71
CA LEU A 77 -2.89 2.89 14.11
C LEU A 77 -1.88 2.32 13.10
N THR A 78 -1.17 3.19 12.37
CA THR A 78 -0.09 2.80 11.46
C THR A 78 1.08 2.18 12.22
N PHE A 79 1.45 2.72 13.39
CA PHE A 79 2.44 2.09 14.27
C PHE A 79 1.98 0.74 14.82
N CYS A 80 0.69 0.59 15.16
CA CYS A 80 0.15 -0.70 15.58
C CYS A 80 0.27 -1.74 14.46
N GLY A 81 -0.12 -1.38 13.23
CA GLY A 81 0.03 -2.23 12.05
C GLY A 81 1.49 -2.56 11.73
N LEU A 82 2.38 -1.58 11.86
CA LEU A 82 3.82 -1.78 11.70
C LEU A 82 4.34 -2.83 12.68
N SER A 83 3.93 -2.79 13.96
CA SER A 83 4.39 -3.74 14.96
C SER A 83 4.01 -5.18 14.59
N VAL A 84 2.73 -5.39 14.20
CA VAL A 84 2.21 -6.69 13.71
C VAL A 84 3.03 -7.19 12.51
N PHE A 85 3.33 -6.31 11.57
CA PHE A 85 4.09 -6.67 10.37
C PHE A 85 5.59 -6.85 10.62
N LEU A 86 6.18 -6.14 11.60
CA LEU A 86 7.57 -6.36 12.01
C LEU A 86 7.73 -7.74 12.61
N GLU A 87 6.78 -8.18 13.44
CA GLU A 87 6.81 -9.53 13.99
C GLU A 87 6.81 -10.60 12.89
N PHE A 88 5.91 -10.47 11.91
CA PHE A 88 5.88 -11.37 10.77
C PHE A 88 7.10 -11.25 9.86
N GLY A 89 7.48 -10.04 9.46
CA GLY A 89 8.55 -9.77 8.50
C GLY A 89 9.94 -10.12 9.03
N LEU A 90 10.14 -10.08 10.34
CA LEU A 90 11.40 -10.52 10.97
C LEU A 90 11.44 -12.03 11.21
N ALA A 91 10.29 -12.68 11.40
CA ALA A 91 10.17 -14.14 11.47
C ALA A 91 10.23 -14.80 10.08
N ILE A 92 9.68 -14.14 9.06
CA ILE A 92 9.56 -14.64 7.68
C ILE A 92 10.17 -13.59 6.72
N PRO A 93 11.52 -13.49 6.65
CA PRO A 93 12.21 -12.41 5.92
C PRO A 93 12.23 -12.67 4.40
N ARG A 94 11.03 -12.65 3.78
CA ARG A 94 10.84 -12.91 2.35
C ARG A 94 9.96 -11.86 1.68
N SER A 95 10.25 -11.64 0.41
CA SER A 95 9.42 -10.79 -0.45
C SER A 95 8.01 -11.38 -0.56
N GLY A 96 6.98 -10.53 -0.46
CA GLY A 96 5.57 -10.92 -0.60
C GLY A 96 4.64 -10.43 0.51
N GLY A 97 5.18 -9.92 1.62
CA GLY A 97 4.38 -9.30 2.69
C GLY A 97 3.23 -10.18 3.20
N GLU A 98 2.00 -9.64 3.17
CA GLU A 98 0.79 -10.29 3.69
C GLU A 98 0.58 -11.68 3.10
N LYS A 99 1.03 -11.91 1.86
CA LYS A 99 0.96 -13.22 1.21
C LYS A 99 1.61 -14.30 2.06
N ASN A 100 2.87 -14.09 2.43
CA ASN A 100 3.65 -15.04 3.21
C ASN A 100 3.04 -15.22 4.61
N TYR A 101 2.45 -14.16 5.16
CA TYR A 101 1.88 -14.16 6.50
C TYR A 101 0.57 -14.96 6.52
N LEU A 102 -0.31 -14.70 5.55
CA LEU A 102 -1.58 -15.40 5.38
C LEU A 102 -1.37 -16.87 5.05
N GLU A 103 -0.40 -17.24 4.21
CA GLU A 103 -0.09 -18.64 3.90
C GLU A 103 0.44 -19.41 5.12
N ARG A 104 1.21 -18.74 5.99
CA ARG A 104 1.70 -19.34 7.23
C ARG A 104 0.57 -19.66 8.22
N VAL A 105 -0.45 -18.80 8.29
CA VAL A 105 -1.57 -18.92 9.22
C VAL A 105 -2.71 -19.76 8.63
N TYR A 106 -3.23 -19.37 7.47
CA TYR A 106 -4.45 -19.89 6.86
C TYR A 106 -4.15 -21.03 5.89
N ARG A 107 -3.76 -22.19 6.44
CA ARG A 107 -3.35 -23.37 5.66
C ARG A 107 -4.51 -24.15 5.02
N ARG A 108 -5.75 -23.94 5.47
CA ARG A 108 -6.95 -24.66 5.01
C ARG A 108 -8.12 -23.69 4.79
N PRO A 109 -8.82 -23.75 3.63
CA PRO A 109 -8.47 -24.51 2.43
C PRO A 109 -7.15 -24.02 1.79
N ARG A 110 -6.33 -24.94 1.26
CA ARG A 110 -5.04 -24.59 0.64
C ARG A 110 -5.24 -23.58 -0.48
N TYR A 111 -4.39 -22.55 -0.52
CA TYR A 111 -4.33 -21.48 -1.55
C TYR A 111 -5.45 -20.45 -1.51
N LEU A 112 -6.48 -20.64 -0.68
CA LEU A 112 -7.63 -19.71 -0.66
C LEU A 112 -7.19 -18.30 -0.25
N ALA A 113 -6.47 -18.19 0.87
CA ALA A 113 -6.01 -16.89 1.38
C ALA A 113 -5.10 -16.18 0.36
N THR A 114 -4.21 -16.92 -0.30
CA THR A 114 -3.36 -16.40 -1.37
C THR A 114 -4.17 -15.92 -2.56
N CYS A 115 -5.22 -16.64 -2.98
CA CYS A 115 -6.08 -16.25 -4.10
C CYS A 115 -6.90 -15.00 -3.80
N VAL A 116 -7.41 -14.87 -2.56
CA VAL A 116 -8.14 -13.69 -2.08
C VAL A 116 -7.21 -12.47 -2.01
N LEU A 117 -5.99 -12.64 -1.52
CA LEU A 117 -5.00 -11.58 -1.55
C LEU A 117 -4.61 -11.21 -2.99
N ALA A 118 -4.37 -12.21 -3.85
CA ALA A 118 -3.96 -12.01 -5.23
C ALA A 118 -5.02 -11.22 -6.02
N SER A 119 -6.31 -11.51 -5.83
CA SER A 119 -7.37 -10.77 -6.50
C SER A 119 -7.38 -9.29 -6.10
N GLN A 120 -7.24 -8.99 -4.81
CA GLN A 120 -7.07 -7.61 -4.35
C GLN A 120 -5.83 -6.97 -4.95
N MET A 121 -4.67 -7.61 -4.84
CA MET A 121 -3.40 -7.00 -5.22
C MET A 121 -3.28 -6.77 -6.72
N ILE A 122 -3.87 -7.64 -7.54
CA ILE A 122 -3.84 -7.52 -8.99
C ILE A 122 -4.90 -6.55 -9.48
N LEU A 123 -6.14 -6.66 -9.01
CA LEU A 123 -7.25 -5.87 -9.56
C LEU A 123 -7.39 -4.51 -8.90
N LEU A 124 -6.95 -4.37 -7.65
CA LEU A 124 -7.06 -3.14 -6.88
C LEU A 124 -5.70 -2.57 -6.48
N GLY A 125 -4.57 -3.23 -6.76
CA GLY A 125 -3.24 -2.70 -6.46
C GLY A 125 -2.72 -1.70 -7.50
N PHE A 126 -3.41 -0.58 -7.71
CA PHE A 126 -3.10 0.42 -8.74
C PHE A 126 -2.43 1.70 -8.22
N SER A 127 -1.96 2.56 -9.13
CA SER A 127 -1.41 3.90 -8.81
C SER A 127 -2.31 5.06 -9.25
N SER A 128 -3.60 4.81 -9.52
CA SER A 128 -4.52 5.76 -10.16
C SER A 128 -4.74 7.03 -9.35
N GLY A 129 -4.89 6.94 -8.03
CA GLY A 129 -5.11 8.11 -7.16
C GLY A 129 -3.98 9.13 -7.23
N ASN A 130 -2.74 8.71 -7.02
CA ASN A 130 -1.57 9.60 -7.09
C ASN A 130 -1.25 10.04 -8.53
N SER A 131 -1.57 9.22 -9.53
CA SER A 131 -1.45 9.62 -10.93
C SER A 131 -2.45 10.73 -11.26
N LEU A 132 -3.70 10.63 -10.82
CA LEU A 132 -4.71 11.67 -10.99
C LEU A 132 -4.30 12.95 -10.25
N ALA A 133 -3.80 12.83 -9.01
CA ALA A 133 -3.30 13.96 -8.25
C ALA A 133 -2.13 14.66 -8.97
N PHE A 134 -1.20 13.91 -9.57
CA PHE A 134 -0.16 14.47 -10.44
C PHE A 134 -0.77 15.32 -11.56
N GLY A 135 -1.74 14.78 -12.30
CA GLY A 135 -2.40 15.49 -13.39
C GLY A 135 -3.09 16.78 -12.94
N ARG A 136 -3.87 16.72 -11.85
CA ARG A 136 -4.55 17.89 -11.27
C ARG A 136 -3.55 18.96 -10.82
N TYR A 137 -2.46 18.58 -10.16
CA TYR A 137 -1.44 19.53 -9.71
C TYR A 137 -0.66 20.18 -10.87
N ILE A 138 -0.39 19.45 -11.96
CA ILE A 138 0.22 20.03 -13.17
C ILE A 138 -0.72 21.06 -13.82
N LEU A 139 -2.00 20.74 -13.98
CA LEU A 139 -2.98 21.68 -14.53
C LEU A 139 -3.13 22.92 -13.64
N PHE A 140 -3.22 22.73 -12.33
CA PHE A 140 -3.30 23.84 -11.39
C PHE A 140 -2.05 24.74 -11.47
N ALA A 141 -0.85 24.14 -11.56
CA ALA A 141 0.40 24.89 -11.72
C ALA A 141 0.49 25.65 -13.06
N SER A 142 -0.23 25.19 -14.09
CA SER A 142 -0.33 25.88 -15.38
C SER A 142 -1.32 27.06 -15.38
N GLY A 143 -2.02 27.31 -14.27
CA GLY A 143 -2.99 28.39 -14.12
C GLY A 143 -4.41 28.03 -14.57
N ARG A 144 -4.74 26.75 -14.73
CA ARG A 144 -6.12 26.31 -14.98
C ARG A 144 -6.99 26.48 -13.73
N GLU A 145 -8.15 27.09 -13.90
CA GLU A 145 -9.12 27.32 -12.82
C GLU A 145 -9.80 26.03 -12.35
N THR A 146 -10.07 25.10 -13.27
CA THR A 146 -10.68 23.79 -13.01
C THR A 146 -9.69 22.67 -13.36
N PRO A 147 -8.75 22.33 -12.45
CA PRO A 147 -7.69 21.37 -12.72
C PRO A 147 -8.18 19.92 -12.59
N ASP A 148 -9.19 19.53 -13.37
CA ASP A 148 -9.79 18.19 -13.33
C ASP A 148 -10.32 17.74 -14.70
N GLY A 149 -10.93 16.57 -14.76
CA GLY A 149 -11.56 16.03 -15.97
C GLY A 149 -10.59 15.24 -16.85
N TRP A 150 -10.92 15.12 -18.13
CA TRP A 150 -10.16 14.27 -19.06
C TRP A 150 -8.74 14.77 -19.33
N GLU A 151 -8.49 16.08 -19.22
CA GLU A 151 -7.14 16.65 -19.33
C GLU A 151 -6.24 16.15 -18.19
N ALA A 152 -6.74 16.20 -16.94
CA ALA A 152 -5.99 15.72 -15.77
C ALA A 152 -5.70 14.21 -15.89
N ARG A 153 -6.68 13.44 -16.37
CA ARG A 153 -6.54 11.99 -16.59
C ARG A 153 -5.57 11.65 -17.72
N GLY A 154 -5.54 12.42 -18.80
CA GLY A 154 -4.55 12.27 -19.86
C GLY A 154 -3.13 12.44 -19.34
N ILE A 155 -2.89 13.50 -18.56
CA ILE A 155 -1.58 13.75 -17.91
C ILE A 155 -1.24 12.65 -16.91
N ALA A 156 -2.24 12.16 -16.16
CA ALA A 156 -2.08 11.04 -15.24
C ALA A 156 -1.68 9.74 -15.94
N VAL A 157 -2.25 9.44 -17.11
CA VAL A 157 -1.84 8.30 -17.96
C VAL A 157 -0.38 8.47 -18.40
N THR A 158 0.03 9.68 -18.80
CA THR A 158 1.44 9.96 -19.14
C THR A 158 2.36 9.71 -17.95
N CYS A 159 1.96 10.13 -16.74
CA CYS A 159 2.72 9.92 -15.50
C CYS A 159 2.96 8.43 -15.19
N VAL A 160 1.90 7.61 -15.16
CA VAL A 160 2.06 6.16 -14.90
C VAL A 160 2.82 5.46 -16.03
N THR A 161 2.60 5.86 -17.29
CA THR A 161 3.30 5.31 -18.44
C THR A 161 4.80 5.59 -18.34
N PHE A 162 5.18 6.82 -18.00
CA PHE A 162 6.57 7.18 -17.75
C PHE A 162 7.18 6.33 -16.62
N ALA A 163 6.50 6.19 -15.49
CA ALA A 163 7.00 5.40 -14.36
C ALA A 163 7.23 3.92 -14.73
N VAL A 164 6.30 3.33 -15.46
CA VAL A 164 6.36 1.93 -15.92
C VAL A 164 7.45 1.71 -16.96
N LEU A 165 7.60 2.63 -17.92
CA LEU A 165 8.68 2.58 -18.92
C LEU A 165 10.05 2.75 -18.26
N MET A 166 10.17 3.67 -17.31
CA MET A 166 11.43 3.89 -16.57
C MET A 166 11.88 2.67 -15.79
N HIS A 167 10.98 2.01 -15.06
CA HIS A 167 11.31 0.80 -14.33
C HIS A 167 11.51 -0.42 -15.24
N SER A 168 10.85 -0.45 -16.40
CA SER A 168 11.00 -1.53 -17.39
C SER A 168 12.34 -1.45 -18.12
N VAL A 169 12.73 -0.27 -18.62
CA VAL A 169 13.91 -0.11 -19.49
C VAL A 169 15.17 0.21 -18.69
N THR A 170 15.05 1.05 -17.66
CA THR A 170 16.19 1.57 -16.88
C THR A 170 15.96 1.46 -15.37
N PRO A 171 15.82 0.24 -14.81
CA PRO A 171 15.42 0.03 -13.42
C PRO A 171 16.32 0.75 -12.39
N LYS A 172 17.63 0.84 -12.64
CA LYS A 172 18.57 1.55 -11.75
C LYS A 172 18.26 3.05 -11.66
N TRP A 173 17.90 3.67 -12.79
CA TRP A 173 17.53 5.08 -12.82
C TRP A 173 16.16 5.32 -12.21
N GLY A 174 15.20 4.39 -12.39
CA GLY A 174 13.92 4.43 -11.69
C GLY A 174 14.08 4.48 -10.17
N ILE A 175 14.97 3.64 -9.61
CA ILE A 175 15.30 3.65 -8.18
C ILE A 175 15.94 4.96 -7.73
N ARG A 176 16.94 5.46 -8.48
CA ARG A 176 17.59 6.73 -8.18
C ARG A 176 16.60 7.89 -8.19
N LEU A 177 15.72 7.94 -9.19
CA LEU A 177 14.75 9.01 -9.36
C LEU A 177 13.75 9.05 -8.19
N PHE A 178 13.14 7.93 -7.81
CA PHE A 178 12.21 7.97 -6.68
C PHE A 178 12.92 8.26 -5.35
N ASN A 179 14.18 7.84 -5.17
CA ASN A 179 14.96 8.20 -3.97
C ASN A 179 15.20 9.73 -3.89
N VAL A 180 15.59 10.36 -5.00
CA VAL A 180 15.75 11.83 -5.07
C VAL A 180 14.42 12.53 -4.81
N LEU A 181 13.33 12.06 -5.43
CA LEU A 181 11.99 12.60 -5.20
C LEU A 181 11.52 12.39 -3.74
N GLY A 182 11.99 11.34 -3.07
CA GLY A 182 11.75 11.10 -1.65
C GLY A 182 12.41 12.14 -0.74
N VAL A 183 13.68 12.50 -1.01
CA VAL A 183 14.36 13.60 -0.31
C VAL A 183 13.62 14.91 -0.57
N PHE A 184 13.34 15.19 -1.84
CA PHE A 184 12.65 16.39 -2.29
C PHE A 184 11.29 16.56 -1.60
N LYS A 185 10.52 15.48 -1.47
CA LYS A 185 9.23 15.45 -0.78
C LYS A 185 9.34 15.88 0.68
N VAL A 186 10.34 15.41 1.41
CA VAL A 186 10.57 15.81 2.81
C VAL A 186 10.90 17.31 2.87
N VAL A 187 11.72 17.81 1.95
CA VAL A 187 12.05 19.25 1.86
C VAL A 187 10.81 20.09 1.61
N ILE A 188 9.93 19.69 0.69
CA ILE A 188 8.68 20.40 0.41
C ILE A 188 7.73 20.37 1.62
N LEU A 189 7.62 19.24 2.33
CA LEU A 189 6.82 19.18 3.56
C LEU A 189 7.38 20.11 4.64
N LEU A 190 8.69 20.12 4.86
CA LEU A 190 9.32 21.06 5.79
C LEU A 190 9.06 22.52 5.37
N PHE A 191 9.15 22.83 4.08
CA PHE A 191 8.82 24.15 3.56
C PHE A 191 7.36 24.55 3.86
N ILE A 192 6.40 23.64 3.69
CA ILE A 192 5.00 23.87 4.07
C ILE A 192 4.87 24.10 5.58
N VAL A 193 5.53 23.29 6.40
CA VAL A 193 5.49 23.41 7.87
C VAL A 193 6.03 24.77 8.34
N PHE A 194 7.22 25.18 7.87
CA PHE A 194 7.80 26.47 8.25
C PHE A 194 6.99 27.65 7.71
N SER A 195 6.44 27.54 6.49
CA SER A 195 5.50 28.54 5.95
C SER A 195 4.21 28.62 6.79
N GLY A 196 3.76 27.49 7.35
CA GLY A 196 2.62 27.43 8.27
C GLY A 196 2.89 28.16 9.58
N PHE A 197 4.09 28.01 10.15
CA PHE A 197 4.48 28.80 11.32
C PHE A 197 4.53 30.30 11.02
N ALA A 198 5.01 30.69 9.83
CA ALA A 198 4.95 32.09 9.40
C ALA A 198 3.48 32.58 9.28
N ALA A 199 2.59 31.74 8.75
CA ALA A 199 1.16 32.03 8.65
C ALA A 199 0.49 32.24 10.03
N LEU A 200 0.84 31.39 11.01
CA LEU A 200 0.39 31.53 12.40
C LEU A 200 0.92 32.82 13.04
N ALA A 201 2.12 33.25 12.67
CA ALA A 201 2.69 34.54 13.06
C ALA A 201 2.10 35.73 12.28
N GLY A 202 1.06 35.52 11.46
CA GLY A 202 0.35 36.58 10.72
C GLY A 202 0.90 36.88 9.32
N HIS A 203 1.94 36.18 8.86
CA HIS A 203 2.53 36.37 7.52
C HIS A 203 1.74 35.61 6.46
N ARG A 204 0.62 36.20 6.04
CA ARG A 204 -0.28 35.67 5.01
C ARG A 204 -0.75 36.81 4.11
N ARG A 205 -1.09 36.49 2.87
CA ARG A 205 -1.64 37.45 1.89
C ARG A 205 -3.16 37.58 1.97
N VAL A 206 -3.79 36.72 2.77
CA VAL A 206 -5.24 36.67 3.00
C VAL A 206 -5.57 36.97 4.46
N PRO A 207 -6.83 37.35 4.80
CA PRO A 207 -7.27 37.49 6.18
C PRO A 207 -7.08 36.21 7.01
N ASN A 208 -7.09 36.34 8.33
CA ASN A 208 -7.02 35.19 9.23
C ASN A 208 -8.25 34.28 9.01
N PRO A 209 -8.07 32.98 8.74
CA PRO A 209 -9.21 32.07 8.63
C PRO A 209 -9.87 31.76 9.98
N HIS A 210 -9.25 32.11 11.12
CA HIS A 210 -9.81 31.89 12.47
C HIS A 210 -10.20 30.43 12.76
N ASN A 211 -9.57 29.48 12.08
CA ASN A 211 -9.86 28.04 12.17
C ASN A 211 -9.58 27.46 13.58
N PHE A 212 -8.71 28.10 14.36
CA PHE A 212 -8.30 27.60 15.69
C PHE A 212 -9.13 28.17 16.85
N ASP A 213 -9.92 29.23 16.63
CA ASP A 213 -10.64 29.94 17.70
C ASP A 213 -11.70 29.06 18.37
N ASN A 214 -12.33 28.16 17.60
CA ASN A 214 -13.28 27.16 18.08
C ASN A 214 -12.99 25.81 17.43
N ALA A 215 -11.74 25.32 17.59
CA ALA A 215 -11.21 24.20 16.82
C ALA A 215 -12.08 22.94 16.84
N PHE A 216 -12.79 22.66 17.96
CA PHE A 216 -13.61 21.45 18.11
C PHE A 216 -15.06 21.61 17.66
N ARG A 217 -15.52 22.82 17.30
CA ARG A 217 -16.88 23.03 16.83
C ARG A 217 -17.10 22.26 15.52
N ILE A 218 -18.08 21.36 15.53
CA ILE A 218 -18.58 20.71 14.32
C ILE A 218 -19.47 21.71 13.61
N GLU A 219 -19.21 21.93 12.32
CA GLU A 219 -20.03 22.77 11.47
C GLU A 219 -20.69 21.93 10.39
N ASP A 220 -21.95 22.27 10.11
CA ASP A 220 -22.77 21.64 9.07
C ASP A 220 -22.71 22.48 7.79
N GLY A 221 -22.58 21.82 6.64
CA GLY A 221 -22.58 22.47 5.32
C GLY A 221 -21.91 21.62 4.23
N ASP A 222 -21.97 22.09 2.99
CA ASP A 222 -21.44 21.36 1.83
C ASP A 222 -19.95 21.03 1.98
N GLY A 223 -19.61 19.75 1.88
CA GLY A 223 -18.24 19.22 2.02
C GLY A 223 -17.76 19.04 3.46
N TYR A 224 -18.49 19.54 4.46
CA TYR A 224 -18.23 19.17 5.85
C TYR A 224 -18.87 17.83 6.11
N GLY A 225 -18.09 16.86 6.60
CA GLY A 225 -18.51 15.47 6.74
C GLY A 225 -19.68 15.20 7.71
N GLY A 226 -20.46 16.19 8.14
CA GLY A 226 -21.72 16.04 8.90
C GLY A 226 -21.64 15.35 10.27
N GLY A 227 -20.45 14.86 10.66
CA GLY A 227 -20.30 13.93 11.78
C GLY A 227 -20.76 12.51 11.44
N GLY A 228 -20.84 11.66 12.47
CA GLY A 228 -21.34 10.28 12.34
C GLY A 228 -20.28 9.24 11.99
N ALA A 229 -20.64 7.97 12.17
CA ALA A 229 -19.72 6.84 12.05
C ALA A 229 -19.16 6.69 10.62
N TYR A 230 -20.01 6.90 9.59
CA TYR A 230 -19.62 6.83 8.19
C TYR A 230 -18.54 7.86 7.83
N ALA A 231 -18.76 9.13 8.20
CA ALA A 231 -17.82 10.20 7.89
C ALA A 231 -16.47 10.02 8.56
N TYR A 232 -16.45 9.58 9.82
CA TYR A 232 -15.21 9.24 10.51
C TYR A 232 -14.51 8.04 9.90
N SER A 233 -15.24 7.03 9.43
CA SER A 233 -14.68 5.90 8.72
C SER A 233 -14.05 6.31 7.39
N ASN A 234 -14.74 7.13 6.59
CA ASN A 234 -14.24 7.65 5.32
C ASN A 234 -12.99 8.54 5.53
N ALA A 235 -13.01 9.42 6.53
CA ALA A 235 -11.85 10.23 6.89
C ALA A 235 -10.66 9.37 7.32
N LEU A 236 -10.88 8.33 8.13
CA LEU A 236 -9.83 7.40 8.53
C LEU A 236 -9.30 6.58 7.33
N LEU A 237 -10.14 6.18 6.37
CA LEU A 237 -9.69 5.55 5.13
C LEU A 237 -8.76 6.47 4.34
N ASN A 238 -9.11 7.75 4.17
CA ASN A 238 -8.26 8.74 3.50
C ASN A 238 -6.95 9.01 4.27
N ILE A 239 -7.00 9.06 5.59
CA ILE A 239 -5.81 9.23 6.43
C ILE A 239 -4.92 7.98 6.35
N ILE A 240 -5.49 6.78 6.41
CA ILE A 240 -4.74 5.52 6.29
C ILE A 240 -4.13 5.38 4.91
N TYR A 241 -4.84 5.78 3.84
CA TYR A 241 -4.26 5.90 2.51
C TYR A 241 -3.02 6.80 2.53
N SER A 242 -3.12 7.92 3.24
CA SER A 242 -2.00 8.85 3.40
C SER A 242 -0.82 8.22 4.13
N TYR A 243 -1.03 7.29 5.06
CA TYR A 243 0.02 6.57 5.75
C TYR A 243 0.44 5.25 5.07
N LYS A 244 -0.20 4.83 3.97
CA LYS A 244 0.25 3.65 3.23
C LYS A 244 1.63 3.88 2.64
N GLY A 245 2.47 2.85 2.64
CA GLY A 245 3.86 2.97 2.22
C GLY A 245 4.80 2.03 2.91
N TRP A 246 4.58 1.88 4.21
CA TRP A 246 5.46 1.11 5.08
C TRP A 246 5.44 -0.38 4.74
N GLU A 247 4.34 -0.88 4.17
CA GLU A 247 4.18 -2.26 3.72
C GLU A 247 5.08 -2.59 2.51
N ASN A 248 5.46 -1.60 1.68
CA ASN A 248 6.31 -1.83 0.50
C ASN A 248 7.65 -2.47 0.87
N ALA A 249 8.22 -2.12 2.02
CA ALA A 249 9.47 -2.72 2.50
C ALA A 249 9.32 -4.24 2.73
N ASN A 250 8.12 -4.71 3.10
CA ASN A 250 7.79 -6.12 3.24
C ASN A 250 7.59 -6.83 1.88
N TYR A 251 7.38 -6.09 0.79
CA TYR A 251 7.24 -6.67 -0.56
C TYR A 251 8.58 -6.92 -1.23
N VAL A 252 9.62 -6.18 -0.83
CA VAL A 252 10.95 -6.22 -1.45
C VAL A 252 12.04 -6.65 -0.48
N VAL A 253 11.70 -7.44 0.54
CA VAL A 253 12.62 -7.88 1.61
C VAL A 253 13.88 -8.53 1.04
N SER A 254 13.75 -9.31 -0.04
CA SER A 254 14.88 -9.97 -0.72
C SER A 254 15.82 -9.00 -1.44
N GLU A 255 15.34 -7.80 -1.75
CA GLU A 255 16.14 -6.71 -2.32
C GLU A 255 16.71 -5.77 -1.24
N LEU A 256 16.42 -5.98 0.05
CA LEU A 256 16.98 -5.17 1.14
C LEU A 256 18.39 -5.62 1.53
N LYS A 257 19.28 -4.67 1.83
CA LYS A 257 20.55 -4.97 2.52
C LYS A 257 20.27 -5.21 4.00
N HIS A 258 20.82 -6.29 4.58
CA HIS A 258 20.57 -6.69 5.98
C HIS A 258 19.08 -6.63 6.40
N PRO A 259 18.20 -7.45 5.80
CA PRO A 259 16.75 -7.23 5.85
C PRO A 259 16.16 -7.05 7.25
N LYS A 260 16.59 -7.86 8.23
CA LYS A 260 16.12 -7.78 9.62
C LYS A 260 16.43 -6.41 10.25
N LYS A 261 17.70 -5.97 10.17
CA LYS A 261 18.13 -4.68 10.74
C LYS A 261 17.51 -3.50 9.99
N THR A 262 17.46 -3.58 8.66
CA THR A 262 16.91 -2.52 7.83
C THR A 262 15.42 -2.32 8.08
N LEU A 263 14.63 -3.40 8.15
CA LEU A 263 13.20 -3.30 8.40
C LEU A 263 12.89 -2.75 9.81
N ALA A 264 13.59 -3.26 10.84
CA ALA A 264 13.41 -2.85 12.22
C ALA A 264 13.78 -1.38 12.51
N ILE A 265 14.64 -0.76 11.68
CA ILE A 265 15.09 0.63 11.85
C ILE A 265 14.37 1.58 10.89
N ALA A 266 14.33 1.25 9.60
CA ALA A 266 13.81 2.13 8.56
C ALA A 266 12.31 2.40 8.74
N ALA A 267 11.53 1.37 9.09
CA ALA A 267 10.08 1.51 9.13
C ALA A 267 9.59 2.37 10.31
N PRO A 268 10.07 2.20 11.57
CA PRO A 268 9.70 3.09 12.66
C PRO A 268 10.13 4.55 12.43
N ILE A 269 11.34 4.78 11.90
CA ILE A 269 11.84 6.14 11.59
C ILE A 269 10.96 6.80 10.53
N ALA A 270 10.63 6.08 9.46
CA ALA A 270 9.81 6.60 8.37
C ALA A 270 8.39 6.97 8.86
N ILE A 271 7.72 6.06 9.58
CA ILE A 271 6.36 6.28 10.08
C ILE A 271 6.34 7.40 11.13
N GLY A 272 7.31 7.42 12.05
CA GLY A 272 7.41 8.48 13.07
C GLY A 272 7.66 9.85 12.47
N GLY A 273 8.62 9.96 11.56
CA GLY A 273 8.91 11.21 10.86
C GLY A 273 7.72 11.73 10.06
N VAL A 274 7.03 10.85 9.32
CA VAL A 274 5.85 11.23 8.54
C VAL A 274 4.68 11.65 9.41
N THR A 275 4.42 10.93 10.50
CA THR A 275 3.34 11.28 11.43
C THR A 275 3.50 12.70 11.95
N ILE A 276 4.71 13.07 12.37
CA ILE A 276 5.00 14.43 12.83
C ILE A 276 4.80 15.44 11.69
N LEU A 277 5.40 15.19 10.52
CA LEU A 277 5.30 16.10 9.38
C LEU A 277 3.86 16.29 8.88
N TYR A 278 3.03 15.25 8.92
CA TYR A 278 1.64 15.32 8.48
C TYR A 278 0.75 16.08 9.44
N VAL A 279 0.91 15.86 10.75
CA VAL A 279 0.19 16.67 11.74
C VAL A 279 0.58 18.14 11.59
N LEU A 280 1.88 18.44 11.48
CA LEU A 280 2.36 19.81 11.29
C LEU A 280 1.92 20.43 9.95
N ALA A 281 1.90 19.66 8.87
CA ALA A 281 1.41 20.15 7.57
C ALA A 281 -0.09 20.44 7.59
N ASN A 282 -0.90 19.63 8.28
CA ASN A 282 -2.33 19.93 8.46
C ASN A 282 -2.51 21.19 9.32
N VAL A 283 -1.72 21.39 10.38
CA VAL A 283 -1.72 22.65 11.14
C VAL A 283 -1.37 23.83 10.22
N ALA A 284 -0.37 23.69 9.34
CA ALA A 284 -0.02 24.72 8.36
C ALA A 284 -1.19 25.04 7.42
N TYR A 285 -1.86 24.02 6.87
CA TYR A 285 -3.03 24.23 6.02
C TYR A 285 -4.17 24.96 6.75
N PHE A 286 -4.50 24.55 7.98
CA PHE A 286 -5.51 25.23 8.78
C PHE A 286 -5.11 26.65 9.21
N ALA A 287 -3.82 26.97 9.27
CA ALA A 287 -3.35 28.34 9.57
C ALA A 287 -3.57 29.33 8.41
N ALA A 288 -3.60 28.82 7.17
CA ALA A 288 -3.57 29.66 5.97
C ALA A 288 -4.80 29.54 5.06
N ILE A 289 -5.59 28.47 5.17
CA ILE A 289 -6.73 28.21 4.29
C ILE A 289 -8.01 28.18 5.13
N PRO A 290 -9.07 28.92 4.75
CA PRO A 290 -10.38 28.78 5.36
C PRO A 290 -10.86 27.33 5.33
N LYS A 291 -11.38 26.81 6.44
CA LYS A 291 -11.84 25.41 6.49
C LYS A 291 -12.96 25.07 5.49
N SER A 292 -13.72 26.07 5.04
CA SER A 292 -14.73 25.92 3.97
C SER A 292 -14.12 25.54 2.62
N ASP A 293 -12.92 26.07 2.34
CA ASP A 293 -12.21 25.79 1.10
C ASP A 293 -11.51 24.43 1.18
N LEU A 294 -11.05 24.05 2.37
CA LEU A 294 -10.53 22.71 2.65
C LEU A 294 -11.61 21.64 2.54
N ALA A 295 -12.84 21.93 2.97
CA ALA A 295 -13.99 21.03 2.85
C ALA A 295 -14.38 20.75 1.39
N LYS A 296 -14.18 21.73 0.50
CA LYS A 296 -14.49 21.61 -0.93
C LYS A 296 -13.34 21.06 -1.77
N SER A 297 -12.12 21.01 -1.23
CA SER A 297 -10.92 20.63 -1.96
C SER A 297 -10.55 19.18 -1.70
N GLU A 298 -10.63 18.33 -2.73
CA GLU A 298 -10.15 16.94 -2.65
C GLU A 298 -8.61 16.85 -2.66
N VAL A 299 -7.97 17.52 -3.63
CA VAL A 299 -6.56 17.25 -3.97
C VAL A 299 -5.67 18.49 -3.88
N ILE A 300 -6.15 19.67 -4.28
CA ILE A 300 -5.33 20.87 -4.57
C ILE A 300 -5.03 21.75 -3.34
N VAL A 301 -5.14 21.20 -2.13
CA VAL A 301 -4.96 21.90 -0.85
C VAL A 301 -3.62 22.66 -0.78
N ALA A 302 -2.52 22.02 -1.18
CA ALA A 302 -1.21 22.66 -1.16
C ALA A 302 -1.12 23.83 -2.14
N GLY A 303 -1.85 23.78 -3.26
CA GLY A 303 -1.92 24.89 -4.21
C GLY A 303 -2.65 26.10 -3.64
N LEU A 304 -3.76 25.88 -2.95
CA LEU A 304 -4.48 26.93 -2.20
C LEU A 304 -3.59 27.51 -1.10
N PHE A 305 -2.86 26.66 -0.37
CA PHE A 305 -1.91 27.08 0.66
C PHE A 305 -0.86 28.03 0.09
N PHE A 306 -0.19 27.65 -1.00
CA PHE A 306 0.85 28.47 -1.61
C PHE A 306 0.31 29.80 -2.12
N ARG A 307 -0.88 29.82 -2.72
CA ARG A 307 -1.55 31.06 -3.14
C ARG A 307 -1.79 32.00 -1.95
N ASN A 308 -2.28 31.47 -0.83
CA ASN A 308 -2.62 32.27 0.35
C ASN A 308 -1.38 32.82 1.09
N ILE A 309 -0.22 32.13 0.99
CA ILE A 309 1.04 32.57 1.62
C ILE A 309 1.87 33.46 0.69
N PHE A 310 2.03 33.08 -0.57
CA PHE A 310 2.97 33.71 -1.50
C PHE A 310 2.30 34.59 -2.56
N GLY A 311 0.95 34.62 -2.60
CA GLY A 311 0.17 35.39 -3.56
C GLY A 311 0.10 34.73 -4.94
N GLU A 312 -0.18 35.53 -5.97
CA GLU A 312 -0.40 35.04 -7.34
C GLU A 312 0.79 35.22 -8.29
N SER A 313 1.99 35.48 -7.76
CA SER A 313 3.18 35.60 -8.61
C SER A 313 3.38 34.34 -9.45
N ALA A 314 4.01 34.47 -10.62
CA ALA A 314 4.31 33.32 -11.48
C ALA A 314 5.12 32.23 -10.75
N ALA A 315 6.00 32.63 -9.81
CA ALA A 315 6.73 31.73 -8.94
C ALA A 315 5.82 31.00 -7.93
N ALA A 316 4.86 31.71 -7.32
CA ALA A 316 3.89 31.08 -6.41
C ALA A 316 2.95 30.12 -7.14
N ARG A 317 2.54 30.45 -8.37
CA ARG A 317 1.70 29.61 -9.24
C ARG A 317 2.39 28.31 -9.67
N SER A 318 3.73 28.25 -9.68
CA SER A 318 4.47 27.05 -10.06
C SER A 318 4.81 26.12 -8.89
N LEU A 319 4.75 26.58 -7.63
CA LEU A 319 4.93 25.74 -6.43
C LEU A 319 4.08 24.46 -6.38
N PRO A 320 2.82 24.43 -6.85
CA PRO A 320 2.03 23.20 -6.92
C PRO A 320 2.66 22.11 -7.82
N ALA A 321 3.53 22.47 -8.77
CA ALA A 321 4.28 21.49 -9.56
C ALA A 321 5.25 20.66 -8.69
N PHE A 322 5.73 21.19 -7.57
CA PHE A 322 6.51 20.42 -6.61
C PHE A 322 5.69 19.31 -5.94
N VAL A 323 4.41 19.57 -5.71
CA VAL A 323 3.47 18.56 -5.20
C VAL A 323 3.14 17.54 -6.29
N ALA A 324 3.07 17.95 -7.56
CA ALA A 324 3.02 17.00 -8.67
C ALA A 324 4.26 16.09 -8.67
N LEU A 325 5.48 16.62 -8.57
CA LEU A 325 6.71 15.81 -8.53
C LEU A 325 6.73 14.81 -7.34
N SER A 326 6.17 15.20 -6.19
CA SER A 326 5.95 14.28 -5.06
C SER A 326 5.00 13.12 -5.41
N ASN A 327 3.90 13.41 -6.11
CA ASN A 327 2.99 12.38 -6.63
C ASN A 327 3.68 11.45 -7.66
N LEU A 328 4.55 11.99 -8.52
CA LEU A 328 5.35 11.16 -9.44
C LEU A 328 6.29 10.21 -8.67
N GLY A 329 6.95 10.70 -7.61
CA GLY A 329 7.79 9.87 -6.73
C GLY A 329 7.01 8.71 -6.11
N ASN A 330 5.76 8.96 -5.72
CA ASN A 330 4.83 7.94 -5.25
C ASN A 330 4.51 6.90 -6.34
N VAL A 331 4.08 7.34 -7.53
CA VAL A 331 3.73 6.45 -8.65
C VAL A 331 4.93 5.56 -9.03
N LEU A 332 6.15 6.11 -9.03
CA LEU A 332 7.38 5.34 -9.24
C LEU A 332 7.60 4.28 -8.14
N ALA A 333 7.44 4.64 -6.86
CA ALA A 333 7.63 3.72 -5.74
C ALA A 333 6.58 2.59 -5.71
N VAL A 334 5.30 2.93 -5.93
CA VAL A 334 4.19 1.96 -5.98
C VAL A 334 4.36 1.02 -7.16
N SER A 335 4.62 1.54 -8.36
CA SER A 335 4.82 0.71 -9.55
C SER A 335 6.00 -0.25 -9.39
N PHE A 336 7.08 0.22 -8.74
CA PHE A 336 8.23 -0.62 -8.41
C PHE A 336 7.83 -1.78 -7.50
N ALA A 337 7.21 -1.52 -6.35
CA ALA A 337 6.87 -2.54 -5.37
C ALA A 337 5.79 -3.52 -5.87
N HIS A 338 4.72 -3.00 -6.48
CA HIS A 338 3.61 -3.82 -6.97
C HIS A 338 4.03 -4.75 -8.11
N ALA A 339 4.94 -4.33 -8.98
CA ALA A 339 5.45 -5.22 -10.03
C ALA A 339 6.18 -6.45 -9.46
N ARG A 340 6.92 -6.31 -8.35
CA ARG A 340 7.57 -7.47 -7.70
C ARG A 340 6.53 -8.38 -7.09
N LEU A 341 5.54 -7.81 -6.40
CA LEU A 341 4.45 -8.59 -5.81
C LEU A 341 3.69 -9.39 -6.89
N ASN A 342 3.33 -8.75 -8.00
CA ASN A 342 2.69 -9.41 -9.14
C ASN A 342 3.59 -10.50 -9.75
N GLN A 343 4.90 -10.25 -9.83
CA GLN A 343 5.86 -11.25 -10.30
C GLN A 343 5.97 -12.45 -9.35
N GLU A 344 5.97 -12.23 -8.04
CA GLU A 344 5.99 -13.31 -7.04
C GLU A 344 4.71 -14.16 -7.11
N LEU A 345 3.54 -13.54 -7.23
CA LEU A 345 2.29 -14.26 -7.47
C LEU A 345 2.34 -15.07 -8.79
N ALA A 346 2.96 -14.51 -9.83
CA ALA A 346 3.14 -15.20 -11.10
C ALA A 346 4.09 -16.40 -11.01
N LYS A 347 5.22 -16.29 -10.29
CA LYS A 347 6.22 -17.35 -10.13
C LYS A 347 5.64 -18.61 -9.49
N GLU A 348 4.65 -18.45 -8.62
CA GLU A 348 3.97 -19.58 -8.01
C GLU A 348 3.02 -20.31 -8.96
N GLY A 349 2.74 -19.79 -10.15
CA GLY A 349 1.81 -20.45 -11.09
C GLY A 349 0.34 -20.11 -10.84
N MET A 350 0.06 -19.08 -10.03
CA MET A 350 -1.30 -18.66 -9.70
C MET A 350 -1.99 -17.90 -10.81
N LEU A 351 -1.26 -17.31 -11.75
CA LEU A 351 -1.82 -16.48 -12.81
C LEU A 351 -1.94 -17.22 -14.14
N PRO A 352 -2.99 -16.94 -14.93
CA PRO A 352 -2.99 -17.35 -16.33
C PRO A 352 -1.75 -16.76 -17.00
N PHE A 353 -1.07 -17.56 -17.81
CA PHE A 353 0.20 -17.17 -18.43
C PHE A 353 1.29 -16.77 -17.41
N SER A 354 1.31 -17.38 -16.22
CA SER A 354 2.29 -17.15 -15.15
C SER A 354 3.75 -17.01 -15.61
N ARG A 355 4.19 -17.77 -16.63
CA ARG A 355 5.55 -17.66 -17.20
C ARG A 355 5.83 -16.28 -17.80
N PHE A 356 4.86 -15.68 -18.47
CA PHE A 356 4.98 -14.34 -19.05
C PHE A 356 5.12 -13.29 -17.95
N TRP A 357 4.21 -13.32 -16.96
CA TRP A 357 4.20 -12.35 -15.84
C TRP A 357 5.39 -12.51 -14.88
N ALA A 358 5.94 -13.72 -14.76
CA ALA A 358 7.11 -14.00 -13.92
C ALA A 358 8.45 -13.59 -14.57
N SER A 359 8.46 -13.22 -15.85
CA SER A 359 9.67 -12.96 -16.63
C SER A 359 10.43 -11.70 -16.18
N ASN A 360 11.76 -11.75 -16.30
CA ASN A 360 12.66 -10.60 -16.18
C ASN A 360 13.17 -10.07 -17.54
N LYS A 361 12.77 -10.71 -18.65
CA LYS A 361 13.18 -10.31 -20.00
C LYS A 361 12.36 -9.10 -20.49
N PRO A 362 12.94 -8.21 -21.31
CA PRO A 362 14.31 -8.26 -21.86
C PRO A 362 15.37 -7.54 -21.01
N PHE A 363 14.99 -6.60 -20.13
CA PHE A 363 15.92 -5.66 -19.50
C PHE A 363 16.37 -6.03 -18.06
N ASN A 364 16.24 -7.30 -17.66
CA ASN A 364 16.47 -7.76 -16.29
C ASN A 364 15.61 -7.03 -15.25
N ALA A 365 14.37 -6.70 -15.64
CA ALA A 365 13.34 -6.04 -14.84
C ALA A 365 12.00 -6.75 -15.05
N PRO A 366 11.05 -6.69 -14.08
CA PRO A 366 9.74 -7.33 -14.18
C PRO A 366 8.80 -6.55 -15.13
N ALA A 367 9.18 -6.39 -16.39
CA ALA A 367 8.50 -5.54 -17.37
C ALA A 367 7.06 -5.99 -17.67
N SER A 368 6.81 -7.30 -17.75
CA SER A 368 5.46 -7.84 -17.93
C SER A 368 4.58 -7.60 -16.70
N ALA A 369 5.11 -7.76 -15.48
CA ALA A 369 4.37 -7.46 -14.26
C ALA A 369 4.12 -5.95 -14.07
N LEU A 370 5.05 -5.10 -14.50
CA LEU A 370 4.85 -3.65 -14.60
C LEU A 370 3.74 -3.30 -15.60
N PHE A 371 3.68 -4.02 -16.73
CA PHE A 371 2.61 -3.84 -17.71
C PHE A 371 1.25 -4.26 -17.15
N LEU A 372 1.16 -5.33 -16.35
CA LEU A 372 -0.07 -5.69 -15.64
C LEU A 372 -0.53 -4.57 -14.69
N HIS A 373 0.40 -4.03 -13.90
CA HIS A 373 0.14 -2.88 -13.03
C HIS A 373 -0.36 -1.66 -13.80
N TRP A 374 0.24 -1.40 -14.96
CA TRP A 374 -0.15 -0.31 -15.86
C TRP A 374 -1.58 -0.49 -16.38
N ILE A 375 -1.94 -1.68 -16.89
CA ILE A 375 -3.29 -1.96 -17.40
C ILE A 375 -4.33 -1.63 -16.34
N VAL A 376 -4.17 -2.19 -15.14
CA VAL A 376 -5.13 -2.01 -14.05
C VAL A 376 -5.20 -0.55 -13.62
N THR A 377 -4.05 0.12 -13.52
CA THR A 377 -3.99 1.55 -13.18
C THR A 377 -4.71 2.42 -14.21
N VAL A 378 -4.53 2.16 -15.51
CA VAL A 378 -5.19 2.92 -16.59
C VAL A 378 -6.69 2.64 -16.62
N VAL A 379 -7.11 1.38 -16.45
CA VAL A 379 -8.54 1.02 -16.39
C VAL A 379 -9.22 1.75 -15.23
N VAL A 380 -8.66 1.69 -14.02
CA VAL A 380 -9.25 2.38 -12.85
C VAL A 380 -9.19 3.90 -12.97
N LEU A 381 -8.23 4.44 -13.71
CA LEU A 381 -8.13 5.89 -13.96
C LEU A 381 -9.17 6.40 -14.97
N LEU A 382 -9.51 5.59 -15.98
CA LEU A 382 -10.36 6.00 -17.11
C LEU A 382 -11.80 5.48 -17.02
N ALA A 383 -12.05 4.35 -16.34
CA ALA A 383 -13.36 3.73 -16.28
C ALA A 383 -14.40 4.52 -15.45
N PRO A 384 -14.08 5.09 -14.27
CA PRO A 384 -15.02 5.93 -13.56
C PRO A 384 -15.36 7.18 -14.39
N PRO A 385 -16.60 7.68 -14.42
CA PRO A 385 -16.94 8.93 -15.12
C PRO A 385 -16.11 10.12 -14.63
N ALA A 386 -15.94 11.14 -15.47
CA ALA A 386 -15.27 12.38 -15.09
C ALA A 386 -16.07 13.08 -13.97
N GLY A 387 -15.40 13.52 -12.90
CA GLY A 387 -16.03 14.04 -11.68
C GLY A 387 -15.18 13.81 -10.42
N PRO A 388 -15.76 13.91 -9.20
CA PRO A 388 -15.12 13.68 -7.90
C PRO A 388 -14.71 12.20 -7.68
N ALA A 389 -13.88 11.68 -8.58
CA ALA A 389 -13.47 10.27 -8.60
C ALA A 389 -12.27 10.01 -7.67
N TYR A 390 -11.60 11.04 -7.16
CA TYR A 390 -10.38 10.85 -6.40
C TYR A 390 -10.63 10.08 -5.09
N ASN A 391 -11.58 10.54 -4.26
CA ASN A 391 -11.93 9.87 -3.01
C ASN A 391 -12.44 8.45 -3.27
N PHE A 392 -13.26 8.26 -4.31
CA PHE A 392 -13.71 6.94 -4.74
C PHE A 392 -12.53 6.00 -5.08
N ILE A 393 -11.56 6.46 -5.90
CA ILE A 393 -10.37 5.69 -6.28
C ILE A 393 -9.50 5.37 -5.06
N VAL A 394 -9.31 6.33 -4.15
CA VAL A 394 -8.55 6.17 -2.90
C VAL A 394 -9.20 5.13 -2.00
N ASN A 395 -10.51 5.21 -1.81
CA ASN A 395 -11.28 4.28 -1.00
C ASN A 395 -11.27 2.87 -1.60
N LEU A 396 -11.42 2.76 -2.93
CA LEU A 396 -11.37 1.49 -3.64
C LEU A 396 -10.03 0.76 -3.47
N TYR A 397 -8.93 1.50 -3.35
CA TYR A 397 -7.60 0.94 -3.02
C TYR A 397 -7.44 0.58 -1.54
N THR A 398 -7.96 1.42 -0.65
CA THR A 398 -7.65 1.35 0.79
C THR A 398 -8.52 0.34 1.51
N TYR A 399 -9.82 0.37 1.24
CA TYR A 399 -10.84 -0.41 1.94
C TYR A 399 -10.60 -1.94 1.93
N PRO A 400 -10.29 -2.61 0.80
CA PRO A 400 -10.07 -4.06 0.79
C PRO A 400 -8.89 -4.47 1.70
N GLY A 401 -7.91 -3.59 1.83
CA GLY A 401 -6.77 -3.78 2.73
C GLY A 401 -7.17 -3.92 4.19
N SER A 402 -8.27 -3.31 4.63
CA SER A 402 -8.77 -3.46 6.00
C SER A 402 -9.20 -4.90 6.30
N TRP A 403 -9.83 -5.59 5.34
CA TRP A 403 -10.15 -7.01 5.49
C TRP A 403 -8.89 -7.88 5.60
N ILE A 404 -7.95 -7.70 4.66
CA ILE A 404 -6.69 -8.47 4.64
C ILE A 404 -5.89 -8.24 5.91
N ASN A 405 -5.71 -6.99 6.33
CA ASN A 405 -4.96 -6.65 7.54
C ASN A 405 -5.67 -7.14 8.81
N GLY A 406 -7.02 -7.15 8.81
CA GLY A 406 -7.81 -7.82 9.85
C GLY A 406 -7.46 -9.30 9.97
N PHE A 407 -7.43 -10.04 8.85
CA PHE A 407 -7.04 -11.45 8.84
C PHE A 407 -5.56 -11.66 9.21
N VAL A 408 -4.63 -10.83 8.73
CA VAL A 408 -3.21 -10.90 9.12
C VAL A 408 -3.08 -10.76 10.65
N THR A 409 -3.76 -9.78 11.22
CA THR A 409 -3.69 -9.48 12.66
C THR A 409 -4.36 -10.57 13.51
N ALA A 410 -5.53 -11.03 13.10
CA ALA A 410 -6.20 -12.18 13.72
C ALA A 410 -5.33 -13.43 13.67
N GLY A 411 -4.61 -13.62 12.54
CA GLY A 411 -3.64 -14.68 12.38
C GLY A 411 -2.45 -14.59 13.34
N LEU A 412 -1.91 -13.38 13.57
CA LEU A 412 -0.85 -13.19 14.57
C LEU A 412 -1.32 -13.53 15.98
N ILE A 413 -2.51 -13.06 16.35
CA ILE A 413 -3.12 -13.37 17.65
C ILE A 413 -3.29 -14.89 17.79
N TYR A 414 -3.77 -15.58 16.76
CA TYR A 414 -3.85 -17.05 16.75
C TYR A 414 -2.47 -17.70 17.00
N LEU A 415 -1.40 -17.22 16.35
CA LEU A 415 -0.05 -17.73 16.53
C LEU A 415 0.49 -17.50 17.96
N HIS A 416 0.16 -16.38 18.60
CA HIS A 416 0.52 -16.11 20.00
C HIS A 416 -0.15 -17.08 20.98
N TYR A 417 -1.41 -17.44 20.75
CA TYR A 417 -2.16 -18.31 21.65
C TYR A 417 -1.95 -19.80 21.38
N LYS A 418 -1.72 -20.19 20.13
CA LYS A 418 -1.63 -21.60 19.75
C LYS A 418 -0.21 -22.14 19.92
N LYS A 419 0.07 -22.69 21.11
CA LYS A 419 1.37 -23.31 21.44
C LYS A 419 1.85 -24.35 20.41
N SER A 420 0.94 -25.10 19.77
CA SER A 420 1.31 -26.10 18.76
C SER A 420 1.93 -25.51 17.49
N GLU A 421 1.83 -24.19 17.28
CA GLU A 421 2.43 -23.52 16.12
C GLU A 421 3.91 -23.16 16.33
N ASN A 422 4.44 -23.26 17.56
CA ASN A 422 5.82 -22.93 17.93
C ASN A 422 6.31 -21.61 17.32
N TRP A 423 5.48 -20.57 17.36
CA TRP A 423 5.78 -19.28 16.76
C TRP A 423 6.90 -18.56 17.51
N THR A 424 7.96 -18.17 16.80
CA THR A 424 9.07 -17.39 17.33
C THR A 424 9.41 -16.26 16.37
N SER A 425 9.73 -15.09 16.92
CA SER A 425 10.11 -13.92 16.14
C SER A 425 11.10 -13.07 16.94
N PRO A 426 12.07 -12.41 16.29
CA PRO A 426 12.92 -11.41 16.94
C PRO A 426 12.16 -10.20 17.50
N TRP A 427 10.93 -9.96 17.04
CA TRP A 427 10.07 -8.88 17.51
C TRP A 427 8.76 -9.46 18.02
N HIS A 428 8.32 -9.03 19.21
CA HIS A 428 7.08 -9.50 19.82
C HIS A 428 6.13 -8.33 20.04
N THR A 429 5.03 -8.36 19.30
CA THR A 429 3.95 -7.39 19.37
C THR A 429 3.13 -7.63 20.63
N TYR A 430 2.99 -6.61 21.46
CA TYR A 430 2.12 -6.70 22.63
C TYR A 430 0.66 -6.92 22.22
N LEU A 431 -0.02 -7.84 22.90
CA LEU A 431 -1.41 -8.21 22.60
C LEU A 431 -2.38 -7.00 22.53
N PRO A 432 -2.32 -5.99 23.43
CA PRO A 432 -3.18 -4.81 23.31
C PRO A 432 -3.00 -4.06 21.98
N ILE A 433 -1.78 -4.01 21.44
CA ILE A 433 -1.47 -3.36 20.15
C ILE A 433 -2.15 -4.13 19.01
N SER A 434 -2.04 -5.47 19.02
CA SER A 434 -2.70 -6.33 18.04
C SER A 434 -4.23 -6.22 18.12
N ILE A 435 -4.81 -6.14 19.32
CA ILE A 435 -6.25 -5.98 19.52
C ILE A 435 -6.73 -4.62 18.97
N ILE A 436 -6.04 -3.52 19.29
CA ILE A 436 -6.39 -2.19 18.80
C ILE A 436 -6.37 -2.18 17.26
N TYR A 437 -5.31 -2.73 16.66
CA TYR A 437 -5.21 -2.77 15.20
C TYR A 437 -6.28 -3.66 14.56
N LEU A 438 -6.60 -4.80 15.17
CA LEU A 438 -7.70 -5.67 14.71
C LEU A 438 -9.05 -4.95 14.76
N LEU A 439 -9.38 -4.31 15.88
CA LEU A 439 -10.63 -3.56 16.05
C LEU A 439 -10.74 -2.40 15.06
N ALA A 440 -9.65 -1.68 14.82
CA ALA A 440 -9.61 -0.61 13.82
C ALA A 440 -9.88 -1.15 12.40
N ASN A 441 -9.28 -2.28 12.03
CA ASN A 441 -9.54 -2.91 10.73
C ASN A 441 -10.98 -3.42 10.60
N ILE A 442 -11.57 -3.97 11.67
CA ILE A 442 -12.99 -4.38 11.70
C ILE A 442 -13.90 -3.15 11.52
N PHE A 443 -13.61 -2.05 12.22
CA PHE A 443 -14.34 -0.80 12.08
C PHE A 443 -14.32 -0.30 10.63
N LEU A 444 -13.15 -0.26 9.99
CA LEU A 444 -12.99 0.18 8.60
C LEU A 444 -13.58 -0.81 7.57
N ALA A 445 -13.72 -2.08 7.93
CA ALA A 445 -14.32 -3.08 7.07
C ALA A 445 -15.86 -3.03 7.08
N LEU A 446 -16.46 -2.76 8.24
CA LEU A 446 -17.92 -2.83 8.44
C LEU A 446 -18.63 -1.49 8.29
N VAL A 447 -18.07 -0.42 8.86
CA VAL A 447 -18.76 0.89 8.93
C VAL A 447 -19.03 1.52 7.56
N PRO A 448 -18.18 1.36 6.53
CA PRO A 448 -18.50 1.85 5.18
C PRO A 448 -19.80 1.31 4.56
N PHE A 449 -20.37 0.22 5.08
CA PHE A 449 -21.69 -0.27 4.64
C PHE A 449 -22.87 0.43 5.32
N ILE A 450 -22.62 1.22 6.37
CA ILE A 450 -23.64 1.99 7.06
C ILE A 450 -23.92 3.26 6.25
N PRO A 451 -25.19 3.57 5.92
CA PRO A 451 -25.55 4.79 5.21
C PRO A 451 -25.06 6.05 5.94
N PRO A 452 -24.59 7.09 5.23
CA PRO A 452 -24.39 8.40 5.83
C PRO A 452 -25.72 9.03 6.26
N ASP A 453 -25.69 9.90 7.27
CA ASP A 453 -26.86 10.65 7.75
C ASP A 453 -27.33 11.76 6.77
N GLY A 454 -26.72 11.85 5.58
CA GLY A 454 -26.97 12.86 4.54
C GLY A 454 -27.14 12.23 3.14
N ASP A 455 -26.69 12.94 2.10
CA ASP A 455 -26.79 12.44 0.73
C ASP A 455 -25.94 11.17 0.52
N TRP A 456 -26.63 10.09 0.17
CA TRP A 456 -26.04 8.78 -0.13
C TRP A 456 -25.13 8.79 -1.37
N ASN A 457 -25.14 9.86 -2.16
CA ASN A 457 -24.33 10.08 -3.36
C ASN A 457 -23.58 11.44 -3.34
N ALA A 458 -23.32 12.01 -2.14
CA ALA A 458 -22.74 13.35 -1.99
C ALA A 458 -21.41 13.55 -2.77
N ASP A 459 -20.57 12.50 -2.83
CA ASP A 459 -19.28 12.51 -3.52
C ASP A 459 -19.40 12.09 -5.00
N GLY A 460 -20.59 12.13 -5.59
CA GLY A 460 -20.87 11.71 -6.98
C GLY A 460 -20.83 10.20 -7.23
N TYR A 461 -20.46 9.40 -6.21
CA TYR A 461 -20.54 7.95 -6.20
C TYR A 461 -21.34 7.48 -4.98
N PRO A 462 -22.26 6.51 -5.13
CA PRO A 462 -23.01 6.01 -3.99
C PRO A 462 -22.08 5.40 -2.94
N TYR A 463 -22.34 5.70 -1.66
CA TYR A 463 -21.48 5.36 -0.53
C TYR A 463 -21.09 3.87 -0.47
N TYR A 464 -21.99 2.98 -0.90
CA TYR A 464 -21.82 1.53 -0.86
C TYR A 464 -21.03 0.97 -2.05
N VAL A 465 -20.75 1.74 -3.11
CA VAL A 465 -20.10 1.19 -4.31
C VAL A 465 -18.69 0.72 -4.00
N PHE A 466 -17.84 1.53 -3.37
CA PHE A 466 -16.48 1.11 -3.09
C PHE A 466 -16.39 -0.09 -2.12
N PRO A 467 -17.19 -0.20 -1.03
CA PRO A 467 -17.12 -1.39 -0.18
C PRO A 467 -17.69 -2.63 -0.87
N VAL A 468 -18.76 -2.50 -1.67
CA VAL A 468 -19.31 -3.62 -2.46
C VAL A 468 -18.30 -4.12 -3.50
N VAL A 469 -17.67 -3.22 -4.25
CA VAL A 469 -16.64 -3.60 -5.23
C VAL A 469 -15.42 -4.20 -4.53
N GLY A 470 -14.97 -3.61 -3.42
CA GLY A 470 -13.85 -4.12 -2.64
C GLY A 470 -14.08 -5.54 -2.12
N VAL A 471 -15.22 -5.80 -1.47
CA VAL A 471 -15.60 -7.15 -1.02
C VAL A 471 -15.83 -8.07 -2.21
N GLY A 472 -16.45 -7.58 -3.29
CA GLY A 472 -16.67 -8.33 -4.52
C GLY A 472 -15.36 -8.86 -5.13
N VAL A 473 -14.30 -8.05 -5.14
CA VAL A 473 -12.96 -8.48 -5.59
C VAL A 473 -12.35 -9.54 -4.66
N LEU A 474 -12.54 -9.44 -3.34
CA LEU A 474 -12.10 -10.48 -2.40
C LEU A 474 -12.84 -11.79 -2.63
N ILE A 475 -14.18 -11.74 -2.81
CA ILE A 475 -15.02 -12.89 -3.14
C ILE A 475 -14.60 -13.49 -4.48
N LEU A 476 -14.30 -12.66 -5.48
CA LEU A 476 -13.80 -13.09 -6.78
C LEU A 476 -12.51 -13.91 -6.65
N GLY A 477 -11.64 -13.60 -5.68
CA GLY A 477 -10.47 -14.43 -5.36
C GLY A 477 -10.86 -15.83 -4.87
N GLY A 478 -11.91 -15.96 -4.07
CA GLY A 478 -12.47 -17.25 -3.65
C GLY A 478 -13.18 -18.02 -4.77
N VAL A 479 -13.85 -17.31 -5.68
CA VAL A 479 -14.45 -17.89 -6.89
C VAL A 479 -13.35 -18.39 -7.83
N TYR A 480 -12.31 -17.58 -8.07
CA TYR A 480 -11.14 -17.93 -8.84
C TYR A 480 -10.44 -19.16 -8.25
N TRP A 481 -10.26 -19.19 -6.92
CA TRP A 481 -9.72 -20.36 -6.22
C TRP A 481 -10.55 -21.62 -6.51
N SER A 482 -11.88 -21.55 -6.43
CA SER A 482 -12.76 -22.69 -6.70
C SER A 482 -12.61 -23.17 -8.14
N PHE A 483 -12.54 -22.24 -9.10
CA PHE A 483 -12.35 -22.56 -10.50
C PHE A 483 -10.97 -23.19 -10.78
N TRP A 484 -9.91 -22.58 -10.26
CA TRP A 484 -8.53 -22.96 -10.50
C TRP A 484 -8.12 -24.27 -9.79
N THR A 485 -8.62 -24.51 -8.57
CA THR A 485 -8.23 -25.67 -7.76
C THR A 485 -9.19 -26.85 -7.82
N LYS A 486 -10.47 -26.63 -8.16
CA LYS A 486 -11.48 -27.70 -8.20
C LYS A 486 -12.02 -27.96 -9.60
N ILE A 487 -12.40 -26.93 -10.35
CA ILE A 487 -13.11 -27.10 -11.63
C ILE A 487 -12.13 -27.45 -12.76
N LEU A 488 -11.15 -26.59 -13.03
CA LEU A 488 -10.14 -26.82 -14.07
C LEU A 488 -9.39 -28.15 -13.92
N PRO A 489 -8.96 -28.57 -12.71
CA PRO A 489 -8.26 -29.84 -12.55
C PRO A 489 -9.19 -31.06 -12.77
N ARG A 490 -10.49 -30.95 -12.43
CA ARG A 490 -11.49 -31.98 -12.75
C ARG A 490 -11.71 -32.13 -14.26
N ILE A 491 -11.77 -31.01 -14.99
CA ILE A 491 -11.96 -31.02 -16.45
C ILE A 491 -10.69 -31.50 -17.16
N GLY A 492 -9.53 -30.98 -16.75
CA GLY A 492 -8.24 -31.27 -17.41
C GLY A 492 -7.52 -32.53 -16.93
N GLY A 493 -8.11 -33.31 -16.02
CA GLY A 493 -7.51 -34.55 -15.53
C GLY A 493 -6.18 -34.36 -14.78
N TYR A 494 -6.02 -33.27 -14.03
CA TYR A 494 -4.80 -32.98 -13.27
C TYR A 494 -5.12 -32.60 -11.81
N LYS A 495 -4.09 -32.53 -10.96
CA LYS A 495 -4.15 -31.96 -9.60
C LYS A 495 -3.17 -30.81 -9.51
N VAL A 496 -3.52 -29.79 -8.73
CA VAL A 496 -2.62 -28.67 -8.41
C VAL A 496 -1.87 -29.02 -7.13
N VAL A 497 -0.57 -29.25 -7.24
CA VAL A 497 0.29 -29.60 -6.11
C VAL A 497 1.25 -28.44 -5.83
N ALA A 498 1.32 -28.07 -4.55
CA ALA A 498 2.32 -27.16 -4.03
C ALA A 498 3.64 -27.92 -3.85
N ASP A 499 4.60 -27.64 -4.72
CA ASP A 499 5.98 -28.03 -4.56
C ASP A 499 6.64 -27.07 -3.57
N ARG A 500 7.14 -27.59 -2.46
CA ARG A 500 7.68 -26.82 -1.33
C ARG A 500 9.18 -27.05 -1.28
N THR A 501 9.96 -26.05 -1.69
CA THR A 501 11.42 -26.12 -1.66
C THR A 501 11.95 -25.25 -0.53
N PHE A 502 12.72 -25.83 0.37
CA PHE A 502 13.40 -25.09 1.42
C PHE A 502 14.71 -24.53 0.88
N ASP A 503 14.98 -23.25 1.14
CA ASP A 503 16.32 -22.69 0.86
C ASP A 503 17.32 -23.08 1.96
N ASP A 504 18.61 -22.79 1.74
CA ASP A 504 19.70 -23.08 2.70
C ASP A 504 19.51 -22.40 4.07
N SER A 505 18.60 -21.41 4.15
CA SER A 505 18.20 -20.76 5.40
C SER A 505 16.98 -21.39 6.06
N GLY A 506 16.50 -22.53 5.57
CA GLY A 506 15.39 -23.30 6.13
C GLY A 506 14.01 -22.72 5.82
N VAL A 507 13.89 -21.83 4.83
CA VAL A 507 12.64 -21.12 4.54
C VAL A 507 11.89 -21.77 3.36
N GLU A 508 10.57 -21.94 3.47
CA GLU A 508 9.72 -22.72 2.54
C GLU A 508 9.21 -21.93 1.33
N THR A 509 9.67 -22.22 0.11
CA THR A 509 9.20 -21.62 -1.15
C THR A 509 8.14 -22.50 -1.79
N VAL A 510 7.00 -21.93 -2.18
CA VAL A 510 5.89 -22.70 -2.74
C VAL A 510 5.77 -22.45 -4.24
N ARG A 511 5.73 -23.51 -5.05
CA ARG A 511 5.44 -23.44 -6.49
C ARG A 511 4.28 -24.37 -6.82
N TYR A 512 3.23 -23.83 -7.43
CA TYR A 512 2.07 -24.63 -7.83
C TYR A 512 2.32 -25.28 -9.20
N ARG A 513 2.32 -26.62 -9.24
CA ARG A 513 2.46 -27.41 -10.46
C ARG A 513 1.17 -28.18 -10.75
N LYS A 514 0.86 -28.34 -12.05
CA LYS A 514 -0.20 -29.22 -12.53
C LYS A 514 0.40 -30.61 -12.75
N ILE A 515 -0.08 -31.60 -12.02
CA ILE A 515 0.36 -33.00 -12.15
C ILE A 515 -0.82 -33.81 -12.70
N PRO A 516 -0.68 -34.53 -13.82
CA PRO A 516 -1.75 -35.35 -14.36
C PRO A 516 -2.19 -36.40 -13.33
N VAL A 517 -3.50 -36.61 -13.21
CA VAL A 517 -4.06 -37.69 -12.41
C VAL A 517 -4.03 -38.94 -13.29
N LYS A 518 -3.21 -39.93 -12.96
CA LYS A 518 -3.33 -41.27 -13.56
C LYS A 518 -4.78 -41.73 -13.33
N ARG A 519 -5.53 -41.91 -14.43
CA ARG A 519 -6.79 -42.65 -14.39
C ARG A 519 -6.38 -44.11 -14.40
N ASP A 520 -6.51 -44.75 -13.24
CA ASP A 520 -6.47 -46.21 -13.14
C ASP A 520 -7.69 -46.83 -13.82
#